data_AF-X0UGS2-F1
#
_entry.id   AF-X0UGS2-F1
#
_cell.length_a   1.000
_cell.length_b   1.000
_cell.length_c   1.000
_cell.angle_alpha   90.00
_cell.angle_beta   90.00
_cell.angle_gamma   90.00
#
_symmetry.space_group_name_H-M   'P 1'
#
loop_
_entity.id
_entity.type
_entity.pdbx_description
1 polymer ?
#
loop_
_entity_poly.entity_id
_entity_poly.type
_entity_poly.pdbx_seq_one_letter_code
_entity_poly.pdbx_strand_id
1 'polypeptide(L)'
;MEIRGNNASIQVYEETGGLKPGEPVQSTNQALSVELAPGLLGTIYDGIQRPLDLIKAMEGDFISRGIEAPAIEREKEWDFRPKVKEDDEVEAGDILGTVQETEIIEHHILVPVGIKG
;
A
#
# COMPACT_ATOMS: atom_id res chain seq x y z
N MET A 1 -4.01 18.14 8.22
CA MET A 1 -3.04 18.94 7.43
C MET A 1 -3.67 20.28 7.10
N GLU A 2 -2.90 21.36 7.14
CA GLU A 2 -3.35 22.72 6.78
C GLU A 2 -2.26 23.42 5.96
N ILE A 3 -2.63 24.20 4.95
CA ILE A 3 -1.70 25.00 4.14
C ILE A 3 -2.07 26.47 4.29
N ARG A 4 -1.09 27.30 4.65
CA ARG A 4 -1.23 28.77 4.76
C ARG A 4 -0.10 29.44 4.00
N GLY A 5 -0.39 29.90 2.77
CA GLY A 5 0.63 30.46 1.89
C GLY A 5 1.72 29.42 1.61
N ASN A 6 2.95 29.72 1.99
CA ASN A 6 4.11 28.83 1.82
C ASN A 6 4.38 27.93 3.04
N ASN A 7 3.55 27.99 4.08
CA ASN A 7 3.70 27.18 5.28
C ASN A 7 2.70 26.02 5.28
N ALA A 8 3.17 24.84 5.69
CA ALA A 8 2.34 23.65 5.83
C ALA A 8 2.37 23.14 7.28
N SER A 9 1.20 22.91 7.86
CA SER A 9 1.02 22.19 9.13
C SER A 9 0.83 20.71 8.82
N ILE A 10 1.83 19.90 9.19
CA ILE A 10 1.90 18.47 8.88
C ILE A 10 1.60 17.67 10.14
N GLN A 11 0.78 16.63 10.00
CA GLN A 11 0.58 15.62 11.04
C GLN A 11 1.60 14.51 10.82
N VAL A 12 2.39 14.21 11.85
CA VAL A 12 3.42 13.17 11.81
C VAL A 12 2.86 11.89 12.42
N TYR A 13 3.07 10.76 11.76
CA TYR A 13 2.59 9.42 12.19
C TYR A 13 3.67 8.58 12.89
N GLU A 14 4.85 9.16 13.11
CA GLU A 14 5.97 8.57 13.83
C GLU A 14 6.45 9.51 14.96
N GLU A 15 7.32 9.00 15.84
CA GLU A 15 7.86 9.74 16.99
C GLU A 15 8.76 10.91 16.56
N THR A 16 8.40 12.14 16.95
CA THR A 16 9.07 13.39 16.51
C THR A 16 10.30 13.77 17.33
N GLY A 17 10.69 12.97 18.34
CA GLY A 17 11.80 13.30 19.25
C GLY A 17 13.15 13.52 18.55
N GLY A 18 13.69 14.74 18.59
CA GLY A 18 15.00 15.05 18.01
C GLY A 18 14.96 15.77 16.66
N LEU A 19 13.78 15.96 16.07
CA LEU A 19 13.58 16.89 14.94
C LEU A 19 13.85 18.33 15.38
N LYS A 20 14.44 19.13 14.48
CA LYS A 20 14.80 20.53 14.72
C LYS A 20 14.39 21.43 13.55
N PRO A 21 14.15 22.73 13.80
CA PRO A 21 13.93 23.69 12.72
C PRO A 21 15.11 23.72 11.74
N GLY A 22 14.79 23.77 10.44
CA GLY A 22 15.78 23.80 9.35
C GLY A 22 16.04 22.43 8.70
N GLU A 23 15.52 21.34 9.27
CA GLU A 23 15.56 20.03 8.61
C GLU A 23 14.69 20.01 7.33
N PRO A 24 15.13 19.32 6.26
CA PRO A 24 14.41 19.27 5.01
C PRO A 24 13.13 18.44 5.13
N VAL A 25 12.09 18.84 4.39
CA VAL A 25 10.84 18.10 4.25
C VAL A 25 10.55 17.92 2.76
N GLN A 26 10.18 16.71 2.36
CA GLN A 26 9.83 16.39 0.98
C GLN A 26 8.39 15.87 0.92
N SER A 27 7.61 16.41 -0.01
CA SER A 27 6.25 15.93 -0.29
C SER A 27 6.30 14.77 -1.28
N THR A 28 5.54 13.70 -1.03
CA THR A 28 5.32 12.61 -2.01
C THR A 28 4.38 13.05 -3.14
N ASN A 29 3.69 14.20 -2.98
CA ASN A 29 2.62 14.68 -3.86
C ASN A 29 1.47 13.70 -4.04
N GLN A 30 1.29 12.81 -3.07
CA GLN A 30 0.25 11.80 -3.04
C GLN A 30 -0.47 11.88 -1.69
N ALA A 31 -1.77 11.56 -1.70
CA ALA A 31 -2.49 11.36 -0.46
C ALA A 31 -2.03 10.06 0.23
N LEU A 32 -2.23 9.98 1.54
CA LEU A 32 -2.08 8.71 2.26
C LEU A 32 -3.01 7.68 1.60
N SER A 33 -2.41 6.62 1.06
CA SER A 33 -3.08 5.60 0.26
C SER A 33 -2.68 4.21 0.77
N VAL A 34 -3.43 3.20 0.37
CA VAL A 34 -3.12 1.80 0.66
C VAL A 34 -2.94 1.01 -0.62
N GLU A 35 -2.08 0.00 -0.59
CA GLU A 35 -2.00 -1.01 -1.63
C GLU A 35 -3.12 -2.04 -1.46
N LEU A 36 -3.78 -2.39 -2.56
CA LEU A 36 -4.84 -3.39 -2.63
C LEU A 36 -4.47 -4.43 -3.68
N ALA A 37 -3.96 -5.59 -3.26
CA ALA A 37 -3.57 -6.68 -4.16
C ALA A 37 -3.50 -8.03 -3.41
N PRO A 38 -3.33 -9.17 -4.12
CA PRO A 38 -3.00 -10.44 -3.50
C PRO A 38 -1.72 -10.37 -2.67
N GLY A 39 -1.72 -10.97 -1.49
CA GLY A 39 -0.63 -10.92 -0.51
C GLY A 39 -0.93 -10.04 0.70
N LEU A 40 -2.08 -9.37 0.72
CA LEU A 40 -2.58 -8.66 1.90
C LEU A 40 -3.08 -9.60 2.99
N LEU A 41 -3.72 -10.71 2.60
CA LEU A 41 -4.33 -11.62 3.57
C LEU A 41 -3.26 -12.41 4.32
N GLY A 42 -3.43 -12.49 5.64
CA GLY A 42 -2.51 -13.20 6.54
C GLY A 42 -1.38 -12.32 7.09
N THR A 43 -1.25 -11.07 6.64
CA THR A 43 -0.21 -10.13 7.07
C THR A 43 -0.73 -9.20 8.16
N ILE A 44 0.11 -8.89 9.16
CA ILE A 44 -0.19 -7.90 10.21
C ILE A 44 0.51 -6.59 9.87
N TYR A 45 -0.26 -5.50 9.83
CA TYR A 45 0.22 -4.18 9.46
C TYR A 45 0.20 -3.19 10.63
N ASP A 46 1.06 -2.18 10.58
CA ASP A 46 0.96 -1.00 11.44
C ASP A 46 -0.10 0.02 10.95
N GLY A 47 -0.17 1.19 11.60
CA GLY A 47 -1.17 2.22 11.30
C GLY A 47 -1.01 2.91 9.93
N ILE A 48 0.06 2.64 9.19
CA ILE A 48 0.32 3.19 7.85
C ILE A 48 0.63 2.10 6.81
N GLN A 49 0.16 0.87 7.06
CA GLN A 49 0.27 -0.29 6.15
C GLN A 49 1.69 -0.83 5.94
N ARG A 50 2.58 -0.74 6.94
CA ARG A 50 3.87 -1.47 6.90
C ARG A 50 3.75 -2.85 7.57
N PRO A 51 4.24 -3.93 6.94
CA PRO A 51 4.16 -5.29 7.49
C PRO A 51 5.08 -5.47 8.70
N LEU A 52 4.51 -5.84 9.86
CA LEU A 52 5.23 -5.91 11.13
C LEU A 52 6.24 -7.05 11.21
N ASP A 53 5.96 -8.17 10.54
CA ASP A 53 6.87 -9.31 10.43
C ASP A 53 8.12 -8.94 9.63
N LEU A 54 7.96 -8.21 8.52
CA LEU A 54 9.07 -7.70 7.73
C LEU A 54 9.88 -6.65 8.51
N ILE A 55 9.22 -5.70 9.18
CA ILE A 55 9.89 -4.73 10.06
C ILE A 55 10.71 -5.47 11.12
N LYS A 56 10.11 -6.47 11.77
CA LYS A 56 10.78 -7.28 12.78
C LYS A 56 12.00 -8.01 12.21
N ALA A 57 11.92 -8.54 11.00
CA ALA A 57 13.04 -9.20 10.33
C ALA A 57 14.17 -8.22 10.01
N MET A 58 13.85 -6.95 9.72
CA MET A 58 14.82 -5.90 9.40
C MET A 58 15.52 -5.33 10.64
N GLU A 59 14.79 -5.10 11.74
CA GLU A 59 15.30 -4.32 12.89
C GLU A 59 15.22 -5.00 14.26
N GLY A 60 14.55 -6.15 14.37
CA GLY A 60 14.36 -6.88 15.63
C GLY A 60 13.07 -6.52 16.35
N ASP A 61 13.07 -6.62 17.68
CA ASP A 61 11.83 -6.55 18.47
C ASP A 61 11.26 -5.13 18.67
N PHE A 62 11.99 -4.08 18.26
CA PHE A 62 11.56 -2.68 18.37
C PHE A 62 11.54 -2.02 16.99
N ILE A 63 10.58 -1.10 16.78
CA ILE A 63 10.41 -0.36 15.53
C ILE A 63 11.20 0.96 15.62
N SER A 64 12.23 1.12 14.80
CA SER A 64 12.91 2.40 14.62
C SER A 64 12.11 3.34 13.73
N ARG A 65 12.52 4.61 13.71
CA ARG A 65 11.85 5.66 12.93
C ARG A 65 12.39 5.72 11.52
N GLY A 66 11.52 6.06 10.56
CA GLY A 66 11.91 6.24 9.16
C GLY A 66 12.13 4.93 8.41
N ILE A 67 11.62 3.81 8.92
CA ILE A 67 11.65 2.53 8.19
C ILE A 67 10.64 2.58 7.06
N GLU A 68 11.12 2.26 5.86
CA GLU A 68 10.28 1.98 4.71
C GLU A 68 10.26 0.48 4.45
N ALA A 69 9.06 -0.07 4.32
CA ALA A 69 8.82 -1.47 3.99
C ALA A 69 7.62 -1.55 3.02
N PRO A 70 7.73 -2.26 1.89
CA PRO A 70 6.61 -2.39 0.96
C PRO A 70 5.44 -3.10 1.63
N ALA A 71 4.21 -2.64 1.37
CA ALA A 71 3.02 -3.22 1.97
C ALA A 71 2.77 -4.67 1.52
N ILE A 72 3.18 -5.01 0.29
CA ILE A 72 2.96 -6.31 -0.33
C ILE A 72 4.28 -6.83 -0.92
N GLU A 73 4.52 -8.12 -0.79
CA GLU A 73 5.70 -8.80 -1.34
C GLU A 73 5.71 -8.74 -2.88
N ARG A 74 6.68 -8.03 -3.45
CA ARG A 74 6.74 -7.76 -4.90
C ARG A 74 7.35 -8.88 -5.73
N GLU A 75 8.06 -9.80 -5.09
CA GLU A 75 8.72 -10.93 -5.76
C GLU A 75 7.86 -12.19 -5.78
N LYS A 76 6.73 -12.20 -5.05
CA LYS A 76 5.82 -13.34 -5.00
C LYS A 76 5.02 -13.45 -6.29
N GLU A 77 5.13 -14.60 -6.95
CA GLU A 77 4.34 -14.93 -8.13
C GLU A 77 2.99 -15.54 -7.77
N TRP A 78 1.98 -15.27 -8.58
CA TRP A 78 0.61 -15.73 -8.40
C TRP A 78 0.05 -16.35 -9.69
N ASP A 79 -0.69 -17.46 -9.57
CA ASP A 79 -1.43 -18.07 -10.68
C ASP A 79 -2.68 -17.23 -10.99
N PHE A 80 -2.57 -16.31 -11.95
CA PHE A 80 -3.68 -15.49 -12.40
C PHE A 80 -4.56 -16.23 -13.41
N ARG A 81 -5.86 -16.28 -13.13
CA ARG A 81 -6.88 -16.91 -13.97
C ARG A 81 -7.76 -15.84 -14.60
N PRO A 82 -7.59 -15.52 -15.90
CA PRO A 82 -8.39 -14.50 -16.56
C PRO A 82 -9.88 -14.91 -16.61
N LYS A 83 -10.77 -13.92 -16.46
CA LYS A 83 -12.23 -14.07 -16.59
C LYS A 83 -12.82 -13.29 -17.76
N VAL A 84 -12.03 -12.37 -18.32
CA VAL A 84 -12.34 -11.62 -19.54
C VAL A 84 -11.47 -12.09 -20.70
N LYS A 85 -11.86 -11.74 -21.92
CA LYS A 85 -11.12 -11.99 -23.16
C LYS A 85 -10.59 -10.68 -23.74
N GLU A 86 -9.66 -10.81 -24.68
CA GLU A 86 -9.30 -9.69 -25.55
C GLU A 86 -10.56 -9.14 -26.23
N ASP A 87 -10.63 -7.81 -26.34
CA ASP A 87 -11.75 -7.04 -26.90
C ASP A 87 -13.06 -7.02 -26.09
N ASP A 88 -13.09 -7.59 -24.88
CA ASP A 88 -14.21 -7.37 -23.95
C ASP A 88 -14.18 -5.93 -23.42
N GLU A 89 -15.27 -5.18 -23.56
CA GLU A 89 -15.41 -3.87 -22.89
C GLU A 89 -15.63 -4.07 -21.40
N VAL A 90 -14.83 -3.38 -20.58
CA VAL A 90 -14.92 -3.42 -19.12
C VAL A 90 -14.93 -2.02 -18.51
N GLU A 91 -15.44 -1.91 -17.30
CA GLU A 91 -15.43 -0.68 -16.52
C GLU A 91 -14.95 -0.90 -15.09
N ALA A 92 -14.63 0.20 -14.40
CA ALA A 92 -14.15 0.19 -13.03
C ALA A 92 -15.00 -0.71 -12.10
N GLY A 93 -14.34 -1.67 -11.45
CA GLY A 93 -14.98 -2.66 -10.59
C GLY A 93 -15.30 -4.00 -11.25
N ASP A 94 -15.22 -4.11 -12.57
CA ASP A 94 -15.35 -5.39 -13.26
C ASP A 94 -14.18 -6.32 -12.92
N ILE A 95 -14.44 -7.63 -12.92
CA ILE A 95 -13.44 -8.65 -12.58
C ILE A 95 -12.68 -9.04 -13.85
N LEU A 96 -11.41 -8.63 -13.93
CA LEU A 96 -10.48 -9.04 -14.99
C LEU A 96 -10.08 -10.52 -14.86
N GLY A 97 -9.94 -10.98 -13.62
CA GLY A 97 -9.61 -12.36 -13.34
C GLY A 97 -9.46 -12.61 -11.85
N THR A 98 -8.97 -13.79 -11.51
CA THR A 98 -8.88 -14.23 -10.12
C THR A 98 -7.53 -14.83 -9.78
N VAL A 99 -7.16 -14.76 -8.50
CA VAL A 99 -5.98 -15.42 -7.92
C VAL A 99 -6.44 -16.18 -6.68
N GLN A 100 -6.03 -17.43 -6.52
CA GLN A 100 -6.29 -18.17 -5.28
C GLN A 100 -5.29 -17.70 -4.20
N GLU A 101 -5.70 -16.75 -3.35
CA GLU A 101 -4.79 -16.13 -2.36
C GLU A 101 -4.57 -17.01 -1.12
N THR A 102 -5.63 -17.65 -0.64
CA THR A 102 -5.59 -18.62 0.48
C THR A 102 -6.33 -19.90 0.10
N GLU A 103 -6.32 -20.93 0.94
CA GLU A 103 -7.04 -22.18 0.66
C GLU A 103 -8.56 -22.00 0.46
N ILE A 104 -9.14 -20.92 1.01
CA ILE A 104 -10.59 -20.68 1.01
C ILE A 104 -11.03 -19.38 0.32
N ILE A 105 -10.09 -18.47 0.02
CA ILE A 105 -10.42 -17.17 -0.57
C ILE A 105 -9.80 -17.06 -1.97
N GLU A 106 -10.67 -16.89 -2.95
CA GLU A 106 -10.34 -16.44 -4.30
C GLU A 106 -10.36 -14.89 -4.31
N HIS A 107 -9.24 -14.28 -4.64
CA HIS A 107 -9.07 -12.83 -4.74
C HIS A 107 -9.44 -12.37 -6.16
N HIS A 108 -10.31 -11.37 -6.27
CA HIS A 108 -10.71 -10.81 -7.56
C HIS A 108 -9.83 -9.63 -7.96
N ILE A 109 -9.25 -9.70 -9.15
CA ILE A 109 -8.50 -8.61 -9.75
C ILE A 109 -9.47 -7.72 -10.51
N LEU A 110 -9.66 -6.50 -10.03
CA LEU A 110 -10.66 -5.58 -10.56
C LEU A 110 -10.05 -4.57 -11.53
N VAL A 111 -10.87 -4.08 -12.45
CA VAL A 111 -10.55 -2.88 -13.23
C VAL A 111 -10.44 -1.69 -12.26
N PRO A 112 -9.32 -0.94 -12.27
CA PRO A 112 -9.13 0.19 -11.38
C PRO A 112 -10.18 1.29 -11.55
N VAL A 113 -10.42 2.05 -10.48
CA VAL A 113 -11.32 3.21 -10.50
C VAL A 113 -10.89 4.22 -11.56
N GLY A 114 -11.84 4.67 -12.37
CA GLY A 114 -11.61 5.65 -13.42
C GLY A 114 -11.10 5.08 -14.75
N ILE A 115 -10.92 3.76 -14.85
CA ILE A 115 -10.58 3.07 -16.10
C ILE A 115 -11.84 2.45 -16.73
N LYS A 116 -11.94 2.53 -18.05
CA LYS A 116 -12.97 1.88 -18.86
C LYS A 116 -12.47 1.64 -20.29
N GLY A 117 -13.05 0.66 -20.97
CA GLY A 117 -12.84 0.36 -22.39
C GLY A 117 -12.47 -1.08 -22.63
#